data_AF-A0A199VNT9-F1
#
_entry.id   AF-A0A199VNT9-F1
#
_cell.length_a   1.000
_cell.length_b   1.000
_cell.length_c   1.000
_cell.angle_alpha   90.00
_cell.angle_beta   90.00
_cell.angle_gamma   90.00
#
_symmetry.space_group_name_H-M   'P 1'
#
loop_
_entity.id
_entity.type
_entity.pdbx_description
1 polymer ?
#
loop_
_entity_poly.entity_id
_entity_poly.type
_entity_poly.pdbx_seq_one_letter_code
_entity_poly.pdbx_strand_id
1 'polypeptide(L)'
;MVRSGHNDVIAQIARGIANFAKCESRAISQGHRKGRSLLIEENALNWMVANSTTFSASTRRHIELAFCHLAQNEENAREIISTGGIKELVRILQESSREDIRNLAKKALNSNPLFLSGIQ
;
A
#
# COMPACT_ATOMS: atom_id res chain seq x y z
N MET A 1 -3.23 15.89 3.47
CA MET A 1 -3.90 14.61 3.15
C MET A 1 -5.41 14.79 3.05
N VAL A 2 -6.10 13.86 2.37
CA VAL A 2 -7.51 13.98 1.91
C VAL A 2 -8.43 14.62 2.97
N ARG A 3 -9.05 15.75 2.62
CA ARG A 3 -9.97 16.52 3.50
C ARG A 3 -11.44 16.46 3.05
N SER A 4 -11.72 15.81 1.92
CA SER A 4 -13.07 15.73 1.38
C SER A 4 -13.88 14.68 2.14
N GLY A 5 -15.12 15.02 2.49
CA GLY A 5 -16.12 14.05 2.99
C GLY A 5 -16.89 13.36 1.87
N HIS A 6 -16.67 13.72 0.61
CA HIS A 6 -17.39 13.12 -0.52
C HIS A 6 -16.77 11.78 -0.92
N ASN A 7 -17.54 10.70 -0.76
CA ASN A 7 -17.11 9.33 -1.04
C ASN A 7 -16.54 9.14 -2.46
N ASP A 8 -17.15 9.77 -3.47
CA ASP A 8 -16.69 9.64 -4.86
C ASP A 8 -15.31 10.29 -5.08
N VAL A 9 -15.07 11.43 -4.43
CA VAL A 9 -13.77 12.10 -4.47
C VAL A 9 -12.71 11.23 -3.79
N ILE A 10 -13.03 10.67 -2.62
CA ILE A 10 -12.14 9.75 -1.89
C ILE A 10 -11.82 8.52 -2.76
N ALA A 11 -12.82 7.96 -3.44
CA ALA A 11 -12.64 6.80 -4.33
C ALA A 11 -11.68 7.12 -5.49
N GLN A 12 -11.80 8.30 -6.12
CA GLN A 12 -10.88 8.72 -7.18
C GLN A 12 -9.46 8.98 -6.66
N ILE A 13 -9.31 9.56 -5.47
CA ILE A 13 -8.01 9.75 -4.85
C ILE A 13 -7.35 8.41 -4.57
N ALA A 14 -8.07 7.46 -3.95
CA ALA A 14 -7.57 6.11 -3.70
C ALA A 14 -7.15 5.42 -5.00
N ARG A 15 -7.94 5.55 -6.07
CA ARG A 15 -7.61 5.02 -7.40
C ARG A 15 -6.33 5.66 -7.96
N GLY A 16 -6.19 6.97 -7.84
CA GLY A 16 -5.00 7.72 -8.28
C GLY A 16 -3.74 7.26 -7.55
N ILE A 17 -3.81 7.12 -6.23
CA ILE A 17 -2.71 6.62 -5.38
C ILE A 17 -2.32 5.19 -5.81
N ALA A 18 -3.29 4.30 -6.01
CA ALA A 18 -3.03 2.93 -6.44
C ALA A 18 -2.32 2.86 -7.81
N ASN A 19 -2.76 3.68 -8.76
CA ASN A 19 -2.16 3.77 -10.09
C ASN A 19 -0.73 4.31 -10.01
N PHE A 20 -0.50 5.35 -9.20
CA PHE A 20 0.83 5.91 -9.00
C PHE A 20 1.77 4.88 -8.38
N ALA A 21 1.37 4.22 -7.28
CA ALA A 21 2.16 3.18 -6.62
C ALA A 21 2.49 2.02 -7.59
N LYS A 22 1.54 1.61 -8.43
CA LYS A 22 1.76 0.57 -9.44
C LYS A 22 2.79 0.99 -10.50
N CYS A 23 2.68 2.20 -11.05
CA CYS A 23 3.62 2.70 -12.04
C CYS A 23 5.03 2.86 -11.46
N GLU A 24 5.12 3.40 -10.24
CA GLU A 24 6.38 3.57 -9.53
C GLU A 24 7.05 2.23 -9.21
N SER A 25 6.29 1.27 -8.69
CA SER A 25 6.77 -0.10 -8.43
C SER A 25 7.31 -0.78 -9.70
N ARG A 26 6.64 -0.59 -10.84
CA ARG A 26 7.11 -1.08 -12.13
C ARG A 26 8.41 -0.40 -12.58
N ALA A 27 8.50 0.93 -12.47
CA ALA A 27 9.70 1.67 -12.82
C ALA A 27 10.90 1.24 -11.96
N ILE A 28 10.68 0.97 -10.67
CA ILE A 28 11.71 0.46 -9.75
C ILE A 28 12.13 -0.96 -10.15
N SER A 29 11.16 -1.84 -10.42
CA SER A 29 11.45 -3.22 -10.84
C SER A 29 12.21 -3.30 -12.18
N GLN A 30 12.05 -2.30 -13.04
CA GLN A 30 12.78 -2.17 -14.32
C GLN A 30 14.11 -1.41 -14.18
N GLY A 31 14.45 -0.91 -12.99
CA GLY A 31 15.66 -0.12 -12.75
C GLY A 31 15.60 1.31 -13.31
N HIS A 32 14.47 1.76 -13.84
CA HIS A 32 14.24 3.13 -14.32
C HIS A 32 14.08 4.15 -13.19
N ARG A 33 13.85 3.67 -11.96
CA ARG A 33 13.73 4.48 -10.75
C ARG A 33 14.37 3.78 -9.57
N LYS A 34 14.89 4.57 -8.63
CA LYS A 34 15.39 4.14 -7.32
C LYS A 34 14.85 5.08 -6.25
N GLY A 35 15.07 4.77 -4.98
CA GLY A 35 14.61 5.59 -3.88
C GLY A 35 13.28 5.14 -3.32
N ARG A 36 12.88 5.84 -2.25
CA ARG A 36 11.55 5.71 -1.65
C ARG A 36 10.46 6.26 -2.56
N SER A 37 9.23 5.80 -2.29
CA SER A 37 8.05 6.32 -2.95
C SER A 37 7.80 7.79 -2.62
N LEU A 38 7.41 8.57 -3.63
CA LEU A 38 6.94 9.94 -3.41
C LEU A 38 5.65 9.96 -2.57
N LEU A 39 4.83 8.91 -2.65
CA LEU A 39 3.63 8.79 -1.82
C LEU A 39 3.98 8.65 -0.34
N ILE A 40 5.13 8.04 -0.02
CA ILE A 40 5.61 7.94 1.35
C ILE A 40 6.18 9.28 1.81
N GLU A 41 6.97 9.94 0.97
CA GLU A 41 7.57 11.25 1.27
C GLU A 41 6.48 12.32 1.53
N GLU A 42 5.39 12.26 0.77
CA GLU A 42 4.21 13.12 0.93
C GLU A 42 3.20 12.60 1.98
N ASN A 43 3.63 11.69 2.85
CA ASN A 43 2.89 11.17 4.01
C ASN A 43 1.60 10.39 3.66
N ALA A 44 1.37 10.02 2.41
CA ALA A 44 0.16 9.32 1.99
C ALA A 44 0.02 7.92 2.62
N LEU A 45 1.14 7.29 3.00
CA LEU A 45 1.14 6.00 3.70
C LEU A 45 0.36 6.06 5.02
N ASN A 46 0.56 7.11 5.82
CA ASN A 46 -0.18 7.30 7.06
C ASN A 46 -1.68 7.44 6.83
N TRP A 47 -2.09 8.09 5.74
CA TRP A 47 -3.51 8.11 5.35
C TRP A 47 -4.05 6.72 5.09
N MET A 48 -3.30 5.94 4.31
CA MET A 48 -3.74 4.64 3.86
C MET A 48 -3.86 3.67 5.04
N VAL A 49 -2.90 3.70 5.98
CA VAL A 49 -2.99 2.92 7.23
C VAL A 49 -4.22 3.33 8.02
N ALA A 50 -4.40 4.63 8.27
CA ALA A 50 -5.49 5.13 9.10
C ALA A 50 -6.89 4.85 8.52
N ASN A 51 -6.98 4.62 7.20
CA ASN A 51 -8.26 4.49 6.50
C ASN A 51 -8.47 3.12 5.83
N SER A 52 -7.57 2.16 6.04
CA SER A 52 -7.52 0.87 5.33
C SER A 52 -8.81 0.04 5.41
N THR A 53 -9.62 0.24 6.44
CA THR A 53 -10.90 -0.47 6.65
C THR A 53 -12.12 0.46 6.72
N THR A 54 -11.92 1.77 6.62
CA THR A 54 -12.97 2.77 6.89
C THR A 54 -13.93 3.04 5.71
N PHE A 55 -13.52 2.71 4.49
CA PHE A 55 -14.28 3.00 3.28
C PHE A 55 -15.02 1.77 2.72
N SER A 56 -15.88 2.01 1.72
CA SER A 56 -16.56 0.97 0.96
C SER A 56 -15.57 -0.04 0.37
N ALA A 57 -16.03 -1.27 0.10
CA ALA A 57 -15.17 -2.31 -0.48
C ALA A 57 -14.54 -1.90 -1.84
N SER A 58 -15.26 -1.12 -2.64
CA SER A 58 -14.77 -0.61 -3.93
C SER A 58 -13.64 0.42 -3.79
N THR A 59 -13.66 1.25 -2.75
CA THR A 59 -12.57 2.19 -2.43
C THR A 59 -11.42 1.48 -1.72
N ARG A 60 -11.75 0.61 -0.75
CA ARG A 60 -10.81 -0.18 0.04
C ARG A 60 -9.82 -0.92 -0.86
N ARG A 61 -10.32 -1.63 -1.89
CA ARG A 61 -9.45 -2.39 -2.81
C ARG A 61 -8.36 -1.54 -3.47
N HIS A 62 -8.60 -0.25 -3.70
CA HIS A 62 -7.60 0.65 -4.29
C HIS A 62 -6.51 0.98 -3.26
N ILE A 63 -6.88 1.20 -2.00
CA ILE A 63 -5.93 1.38 -0.90
C ILE A 63 -5.10 0.12 -0.70
N GLU A 64 -5.74 -1.06 -0.71
CA GLU A 64 -5.03 -2.34 -0.57
C GLU A 64 -4.04 -2.58 -1.72
N LEU A 65 -4.43 -2.29 -2.96
CA LEU A 65 -3.52 -2.34 -4.11
C LEU A 65 -2.33 -1.38 -3.96
N ALA A 66 -2.58 -0.15 -3.51
CA ALA A 66 -1.52 0.82 -3.26
C ALA A 66 -0.51 0.30 -2.23
N PHE A 67 -1.00 -0.25 -1.11
CA PHE A 67 -0.16 -0.89 -0.09
C PHE A 67 0.73 -1.99 -0.66
N CYS A 68 0.14 -2.94 -1.37
CA CYS A 68 0.90 -4.06 -1.92
C CYS A 68 1.94 -3.63 -2.96
N HIS A 69 1.69 -2.54 -3.70
CA HIS A 69 2.67 -1.99 -4.64
C HIS A 69 3.80 -1.24 -3.92
N LEU A 70 3.48 -0.44 -2.89
CA LEU A 70 4.49 0.25 -2.09
C LEU A 70 5.40 -0.73 -1.35
N ALA A 71 4.84 -1.82 -0.84
CA ALA A 71 5.56 -2.84 -0.09
C ALA A 71 6.50 -3.71 -0.94
N GLN A 72 6.39 -3.66 -2.28
CA GLN A 72 7.33 -4.34 -3.17
C GLN A 72 8.66 -3.59 -3.35
N ASN A 73 8.75 -2.33 -2.92
CA ASN A 73 10.02 -1.59 -2.90
C ASN A 73 10.68 -1.71 -1.52
N GLU A 74 11.86 -2.31 -1.46
CA GLU A 74 12.57 -2.52 -0.20
C GLU A 74 12.95 -1.20 0.50
N GLU A 75 13.19 -0.13 -0.25
CA GLU A 75 13.52 1.18 0.32
C GLU A 75 12.36 1.77 1.13
N ASN A 76 11.12 1.34 0.87
CA ASN A 76 9.93 1.77 1.60
C ASN A 76 9.76 1.04 2.94
N ALA A 77 10.50 -0.05 3.18
CA ALA A 77 10.19 -1.02 4.23
C ALA A 77 10.24 -0.44 5.65
N ARG A 78 11.22 0.41 5.94
CA ARG A 78 11.35 1.02 7.26
C ARG A 78 10.14 1.87 7.61
N GLU A 79 9.63 2.64 6.65
CA GLU A 79 8.44 3.46 6.88
C GLU A 79 7.18 2.58 7.00
N ILE A 80 7.06 1.55 6.17
CA ILE A 80 5.95 0.59 6.27
C ILE A 80 5.92 -0.06 7.65
N ILE A 81 7.08 -0.35 8.25
CA ILE A 81 7.17 -0.88 9.62
C ILE A 81 6.78 0.20 10.65
N SER A 82 7.37 1.40 10.58
CA SER A 82 7.12 2.47 11.56
C SER A 82 5.67 2.93 11.61
N THR A 83 4.97 2.90 10.46
CA THR A 83 3.55 3.31 10.38
C THR A 83 2.58 2.17 10.71
N GLY A 84 3.06 0.98 11.13
CA GLY A 84 2.20 -0.19 11.40
C GLY A 84 1.65 -0.87 10.14
N GLY A 85 2.24 -0.61 8.97
CA GLY A 85 1.81 -1.15 7.68
C GLY A 85 1.97 -2.68 7.56
N ILE A 86 2.80 -3.33 8.38
CA ILE A 86 2.89 -4.81 8.41
C ILE A 86 1.57 -5.44 8.84
N LYS A 87 0.95 -4.90 9.90
CA LYS A 87 -0.36 -5.35 10.37
C LYS A 87 -1.40 -5.23 9.25
N GLU A 88 -1.36 -4.13 8.50
CA GLU A 88 -2.25 -3.94 7.35
C GLU A 88 -1.97 -4.90 6.19
N LEU A 89 -0.71 -5.20 5.88
CA LEU A 89 -0.37 -6.20 4.87
C LEU A 89 -0.86 -7.61 5.25
N VAL A 90 -0.72 -7.99 6.53
CA VAL A 90 -1.26 -9.25 7.06
C VAL A 90 -2.78 -9.28 7.00
N ARG A 91 -3.45 -8.19 7.39
CA ARG A 91 -4.90 -8.04 7.27
C ARG A 91 -5.34 -8.21 5.82
N ILE A 92 -4.68 -7.53 4.88
CA ILE A 92 -5.00 -7.63 3.44
C ILE A 92 -4.83 -9.08 2.95
N LEU A 93 -3.75 -9.75 3.35
CA LEU A 93 -3.49 -11.15 3.00
C LEU A 93 -4.62 -12.08 3.48
N GLN A 94 -5.19 -11.82 4.65
CA GLN A 94 -6.21 -12.69 5.26
C GLN A 94 -7.64 -12.33 4.84
N GLU A 95 -7.94 -11.03 4.73
CA GLU A 95 -9.32 -10.53 4.68
C GLU A 95 -9.71 -9.91 3.34
N SER A 96 -8.77 -9.59 2.44
CA SER A 96 -9.14 -8.98 1.17
C SER A 96 -10.05 -9.91 0.38
N SER A 97 -11.17 -9.38 -0.12
CA SER A 97 -12.13 -10.13 -0.93
C SER A 97 -11.57 -10.53 -2.30
N ARG A 98 -10.42 -9.98 -2.68
CA ARG A 98 -9.78 -10.15 -3.98
C ARG A 98 -8.54 -11.01 -3.86
N GLU A 99 -8.58 -12.18 -4.48
CA GLU A 99 -7.46 -13.14 -4.44
C GLU A 99 -6.16 -12.58 -5.03
N ASP A 100 -6.24 -11.81 -6.11
CA ASP A 100 -5.08 -11.17 -6.70
C ASP A 100 -4.40 -10.18 -5.74
N ILE A 101 -5.18 -9.46 -4.93
CA ILE A 101 -4.67 -8.56 -3.90
C ILE A 101 -4.04 -9.35 -2.75
N ARG A 102 -4.67 -10.44 -2.29
CA ARG A 102 -4.09 -11.33 -1.27
C ARG A 102 -2.74 -11.89 -1.73
N ASN A 103 -2.65 -12.33 -2.97
CA ASN A 103 -1.41 -12.84 -3.56
C ASN A 103 -0.32 -11.76 -3.66
N LEU A 104 -0.68 -10.52 -3.98
CA LEU A 104 0.25 -9.39 -3.96
C LEU A 104 0.75 -9.07 -2.54
N ALA A 105 -0.12 -9.12 -1.54
CA ALA A 105 0.27 -8.93 -0.14
C ALA A 105 1.23 -10.04 0.33
N LYS A 106 0.92 -11.30 0.01
CA LYS A 106 1.81 -12.45 0.28
C LYS A 106 3.18 -12.25 -0.35
N LYS A 107 3.21 -11.86 -1.62
CA LYS A 107 4.46 -11.61 -2.36
C LYS A 107 5.27 -10.51 -1.69
N ALA A 108 4.63 -9.39 -1.32
CA ALA A 108 5.30 -8.27 -0.68
C ALA A 108 5.92 -8.67 0.68
N LEU A 109 5.15 -9.36 1.53
CA LEU A 109 5.63 -9.89 2.81
C LEU A 109 6.84 -10.82 2.66
N ASN A 110 6.81 -11.68 1.64
CA ASN A 110 7.89 -12.64 1.39
C ASN A 110 9.11 -12.02 0.69
N SER A 111 8.92 -10.92 -0.04
CA SER A 111 10.01 -10.28 -0.81
C SER A 111 10.98 -9.48 0.05
N ASN A 112 10.59 -9.10 1.28
CA ASN A 112 11.43 -8.27 2.14
C ASN A 112 11.69 -8.94 3.49
N PRO A 113 12.96 -9.32 3.80
CA PRO A 113 13.31 -9.94 5.08
C PRO A 113 12.95 -9.08 6.30
N LEU A 114 12.94 -7.75 6.18
CA LEU A 114 12.56 -6.85 7.28
C LEU A 114 11.10 -7.03 7.70
N PHE A 115 10.23 -7.44 6.78
CA PHE A 115 8.82 -7.67 7.10
C PHE A 115 8.63 -8.92 7.96
N LEU A 116 9.47 -9.94 7.80
CA LEU A 116 9.42 -11.15 8.63
C LEU A 116 9.67 -10.85 10.12
N SER A 117 10.55 -9.88 10.41
CA SER A 117 10.83 -9.45 11.78
C SER A 117 9.65 -8.73 12.46
N GLY A 118 8.70 -8.22 11.67
CA GLY A 118 7.53 -7.47 12.15
C GLY A 118 6.21 -8.26 12.19
N ILE A 119 6.23 -9.57 11.92
CA ILE A 119 5.02 -10.43 11.92
C ILE A 119 4.71 -11.03 13.32
N GLN A 120 5.50 -10.70 14.35
CA GLN A 120 5.26 -11.13 15.74
C GLN A 120 4.06 -10.43 16.37
#